data_AF-R8CRH7-F1
#
_entry.id   AF-R8CRH7-F1
#
_cell.length_a   1.000
_cell.length_b   1.000
_cell.length_c   1.000
_cell.angle_alpha   90.00
_cell.angle_beta   90.00
_cell.angle_gamma   90.00
#
_symmetry.space_group_name_H-M   'P 1'
#
loop_
_entity.id
_entity.type
_entity.pdbx_description
1 polymer ?
#
loop_
_entity_poly.entity_id
_entity_poly.type
_entity_poly.pdbx_seq_one_letter_code
_entity_poly.pdbx_strand_id
1 'polypeptide(L)'
;MSSKDKNLTPVQQEYKKFEQQREPKRPVLKNCIKAFFVGGLICLIGQLISTFYITYFDFTERSAGNPTVATLIFISMLLTGFGVYDRLGQFAGAGTAVPVTGFGNSVIAACIEHRTEGFVLGVGGNMFKLAGSVILFGVFSAFVIALIKTILFQWGGL
;
A
#
# COMPACT_ATOMS: atom_id res chain seq x y z
N MET A 1 16.77 10.86 23.29
CA MET A 1 17.68 9.69 23.38
C MET A 1 16.80 8.46 23.49
N SER A 2 16.83 7.56 22.50
CA SER A 2 15.85 6.46 22.39
C SER A 2 16.18 5.36 23.41
N SER A 3 15.15 4.71 23.98
CA SER A 3 15.26 3.72 25.07
C SER A 3 16.22 2.55 24.78
N LYS A 4 16.58 2.33 23.51
CA LYS A 4 17.58 1.32 23.05
C LYS A 4 19.03 1.64 23.40
N ASP A 5 19.38 2.89 23.75
CA ASP A 5 20.78 3.28 23.99
C ASP A 5 21.33 2.88 25.37
N LYS A 6 20.46 2.41 26.29
CA LYS A 6 20.84 2.07 27.68
C LYS A 6 21.56 0.72 27.85
N ASN A 7 21.54 -0.16 26.84
CA ASN A 7 22.12 -1.52 26.91
C ASN A 7 23.29 -1.76 25.92
N LEU A 8 23.85 -0.71 25.34
CA LEU A 8 24.93 -0.82 24.35
C LEU A 8 26.30 -0.77 25.04
N THR A 9 27.21 -1.66 24.64
CA THR A 9 28.60 -1.60 25.10
C THR A 9 29.28 -0.32 24.59
N PRO A 10 30.34 0.17 25.25
CA PRO A 10 31.03 1.41 24.85
C PRO A 10 31.46 1.40 23.37
N VAL A 11 31.91 0.23 22.88
CA VAL A 11 32.30 0.01 21.48
C VAL A 11 31.12 0.12 20.51
N GLN A 12 29.94 -0.36 20.89
CA GLN A 12 28.73 -0.24 20.08
C GLN A 12 28.24 1.21 19.99
N GLN A 13 28.40 1.99 21.06
CA GLN A 13 28.06 3.41 21.05
C GLN A 13 29.00 4.21 20.15
N GLU A 14 30.29 3.86 20.15
CA GLU A 14 31.31 4.48 19.28
C GLU A 14 31.10 4.11 17.81
N TYR A 15 30.79 2.84 17.53
CA TYR A 15 30.43 2.39 16.19
C TYR A 15 29.16 3.07 15.67
N LYS A 16 28.13 3.26 16.51
CA LYS A 16 26.90 3.96 16.13
C LYS A 16 27.15 5.44 15.83
N LYS A 17 28.05 6.10 16.59
CA LYS A 17 28.49 7.47 16.28
C LYS A 17 29.27 7.54 14.97
N PHE A 18 30.12 6.55 14.71
CA PHE A 18 30.88 6.43 13.47
C PHE A 18 29.96 6.18 12.25
N GLU A 19 28.96 5.33 12.40
CA GLU A 19 27.91 5.05 11.41
C GLU A 19 27.08 6.30 11.12
N GLN A 20 26.59 7.01 12.16
CA GLN A 20 25.80 8.23 12.01
C GLN A 20 26.54 9.38 11.31
N GLN A 21 27.87 9.42 11.40
CA GLN A 21 28.69 10.42 10.70
C GLN A 21 28.84 10.11 9.21
N ARG A 22 28.71 8.84 8.80
CA ARG A 22 28.85 8.39 7.40
C ARG A 22 27.52 8.08 6.73
N GLU A 23 26.44 7.93 7.49
CA GLU A 23 25.11 7.68 6.93
C GLU A 23 24.59 8.93 6.21
N PRO A 24 24.31 8.87 4.89
CA PRO A 24 23.73 9.99 4.18
C PRO A 24 22.36 10.32 4.78
N LYS A 25 22.18 11.56 5.26
CA LYS A 25 20.90 12.02 5.79
C LYS A 25 19.82 11.87 4.72
N ARG A 26 18.81 11.04 4.99
CA ARG A 26 17.68 10.84 4.08
C ARG A 26 16.95 12.18 3.89
N PRO A 27 16.79 12.68 2.66
CA PRO A 27 16.13 13.97 2.42
C PRO A 27 14.61 13.80 2.54
N VAL A 28 14.11 13.71 3.78
CA VAL A 28 12.72 13.41 4.11
C VAL A 28 11.75 14.34 3.38
N LEU A 29 12.00 15.66 3.42
CA LEU A 29 11.13 16.65 2.77
C LEU A 29 11.04 16.45 1.25
N LYS A 30 12.18 16.19 0.59
CA LYS A 30 12.22 15.96 -0.86
C LYS A 30 11.46 14.68 -1.23
N ASN A 31 11.60 13.63 -0.43
CA ASN A 31 10.88 12.38 -0.64
C ASN A 31 9.38 12.53 -0.38
N CYS A 32 8.97 13.32 0.63
CA CYS A 32 7.57 13.62 0.90
C CYS A 32 6.92 14.39 -0.26
N ILE A 33 7.58 15.43 -0.77
CA ILE A 33 7.07 16.20 -1.93
C ILE A 33 6.90 15.28 -3.14
N LYS A 34 7.90 14.45 -3.42
CA LYS A 34 7.87 13.50 -4.52
C LYS A 34 6.74 12.47 -4.36
N ALA A 35 6.58 11.92 -3.15
CA ALA A 35 5.52 10.96 -2.84
C ALA A 35 4.13 11.60 -2.96
N PHE A 36 3.97 12.86 -2.55
CA PHE A 36 2.72 13.61 -2.67
C PHE A 36 2.31 13.78 -4.13
N PHE A 37 3.22 14.23 -5.01
CA PHE A 37 2.88 14.42 -6.42
C PHE A 37 2.62 13.11 -7.15
N VAL A 38 3.41 12.06 -6.91
CA VAL A 38 3.19 10.78 -7.57
C VAL A 38 1.92 10.10 -7.07
N GLY A 39 1.69 10.09 -5.76
CA GLY A 39 0.44 9.57 -5.19
C GLY A 39 -0.77 10.37 -5.66
N GLY A 40 -0.67 11.70 -5.70
CA GLY A 40 -1.69 12.58 -6.23
C GLY A 40 -2.00 12.33 -7.71
N LEU A 41 -0.97 12.06 -8.53
CA LEU A 41 -1.15 11.71 -9.93
C LEU A 41 -1.88 10.36 -10.10
N ILE A 42 -1.54 9.36 -9.29
CA ILE A 42 -2.25 8.06 -9.30
C ILE A 42 -3.72 8.24 -8.90
N CYS A 43 -3.99 9.05 -7.87
CA CYS A 43 -5.35 9.39 -7.47
C CYS A 43 -6.10 10.15 -8.58
N LEU A 44 -5.43 11.07 -9.27
CA LEU A 44 -6.01 11.79 -10.41
C LEU A 44 -6.39 10.83 -11.55
N ILE A 45 -5.53 9.86 -11.87
CA ILE A 45 -5.84 8.81 -12.85
C ILE A 45 -7.05 7.99 -12.39
N GLY A 46 -7.11 7.62 -11.11
CA GLY A 46 -8.27 6.94 -10.53
C GLY A 46 -9.56 7.75 -10.65
N GLN A 47 -9.50 9.05 -10.38
CA GLN A 47 -10.64 9.94 -10.55
C GLN A 47 -11.10 10.01 -12.00
N LEU A 48 -10.17 10.10 -12.96
CA LEU A 48 -10.50 10.11 -14.39
C LEU A 48 -11.19 8.81 -14.83
N ILE A 49 -10.72 7.66 -14.36
CA ILE A 49 -11.34 6.36 -14.62
C ILE A 49 -12.74 6.30 -14.01
N SER A 50 -12.92 6.80 -12.78
CA SER A 50 -14.22 6.86 -12.12
C SER A 50 -15.21 7.74 -12.87
N THR A 51 -14.79 8.95 -13.28
CA THR A 51 -15.61 9.85 -14.10
C THR A 51 -15.96 9.23 -15.45
N PHE A 52 -15.05 8.48 -16.06
CA PHE A 52 -15.32 7.73 -17.28
C PHE A 52 -16.42 6.68 -17.07
N TYR A 53 -16.38 5.91 -15.98
CA TYR A 53 -17.45 4.96 -15.65
C TYR A 53 -18.80 5.63 -15.40
N ILE A 54 -18.81 6.76 -14.71
CA ILE A 54 -20.04 7.52 -14.45
C ILE A 54 -20.63 8.09 -15.74
N THR A 55 -19.77 8.55 -16.65
CA THR A 55 -20.21 9.24 -17.87
C THR A 55 -20.66 8.28 -18.97
N TYR A 56 -20.00 7.13 -19.11
CA TYR A 56 -20.19 6.23 -20.25
C TYR A 56 -20.84 4.88 -19.92
N PHE A 57 -20.89 4.48 -18.64
CA PHE A 57 -21.35 3.15 -18.23
C PHE A 57 -22.52 3.19 -17.22
N ASP A 58 -23.24 4.32 -17.14
CA ASP A 58 -24.40 4.53 -16.25
C ASP A 58 -24.14 4.16 -14.77
N PHE A 59 -22.88 4.23 -14.33
CA PHE A 59 -22.55 4.04 -12.93
C PHE A 59 -22.86 5.30 -12.12
N THR A 60 -23.37 5.10 -10.90
CA THR A 60 -23.48 6.15 -9.90
C THR A 60 -22.14 6.37 -9.21
N GLU A 61 -21.93 7.53 -8.58
CA GLU A 61 -20.71 7.80 -7.78
C GLU A 61 -20.41 6.72 -6.74
N ARG A 62 -21.46 6.11 -6.15
CA ARG A 62 -21.32 5.01 -5.19
C ARG A 62 -20.91 3.69 -5.82
N SER A 63 -21.31 3.43 -7.06
CA SER A 63 -21.06 2.15 -7.72
C SER A 63 -19.80 2.16 -8.59
N ALA A 64 -19.36 3.33 -9.05
CA ALA A 64 -18.15 3.51 -9.87
C ALA A 64 -16.84 3.24 -9.12
N GLY A 65 -16.84 3.27 -7.78
CA GLY A 65 -15.65 3.01 -6.96
C GLY A 65 -15.06 1.61 -7.17
N ASN A 66 -15.91 0.58 -7.16
CA ASN A 66 -15.49 -0.81 -7.35
C ASN A 66 -14.80 -1.07 -8.70
N PRO A 67 -15.39 -0.72 -9.87
CA PRO A 67 -14.74 -0.93 -11.16
C PRO A 67 -13.50 -0.05 -11.34
N THR A 68 -13.45 1.14 -10.74
CA THR A 68 -12.25 2.01 -10.75
C THR A 68 -11.09 1.33 -10.04
N VAL A 69 -11.31 0.84 -8.81
CA VAL A 69 -10.28 0.14 -8.04
C VAL A 69 -9.83 -1.13 -8.75
N ALA A 70 -10.76 -1.91 -9.29
CA ALA A 70 -10.44 -3.12 -10.06
C ALA A 70 -9.54 -2.82 -11.27
N THR A 71 -9.85 -1.75 -12.01
CA THR A 71 -9.09 -1.32 -13.19
C THR A 71 -7.69 -0.82 -12.81
N LEU A 72 -7.57 -0.03 -11.74
CA LEU A 72 -6.27 0.42 -11.24
C LEU A 72 -5.39 -0.76 -10.79
N ILE A 73 -5.97 -1.74 -10.08
CA ILE A 73 -5.25 -2.97 -9.71
C ILE A 73 -4.82 -3.71 -10.97
N PHE A 74 -5.70 -3.90 -11.96
CA PHE A 74 -5.36 -4.59 -13.20
C PHE A 74 -4.21 -3.91 -13.97
N ILE A 75 -4.27 -2.58 -14.12
CA ILE A 75 -3.18 -1.81 -14.75
C ILE A 75 -1.88 -1.98 -13.96
N SER A 76 -1.94 -1.91 -12.63
CA SER A 76 -0.78 -2.14 -11.77
C SER A 76 -0.21 -3.55 -11.95
N MET A 77 -1.05 -4.59 -12.02
CA MET A 77 -0.61 -5.96 -12.25
C MET A 77 0.16 -6.09 -13.57
N LEU A 78 -0.34 -5.48 -14.65
CA LEU A 78 0.32 -5.46 -15.95
C LEU A 78 1.67 -4.72 -15.88
N LEU A 79 1.69 -3.52 -15.31
CA LEU A 79 2.91 -2.72 -15.16
C LEU A 79 3.96 -3.41 -14.29
N THR A 80 3.53 -4.18 -13.29
CA THR A 80 4.40 -4.99 -12.43
C THR A 80 4.98 -6.16 -13.22
N GLY A 81 4.14 -6.87 -13.98
CA GLY A 81 4.59 -7.98 -14.84
C GLY A 81 5.60 -7.55 -15.91
N PHE A 82 5.49 -6.32 -16.43
CA PHE A 82 6.47 -5.73 -17.35
C PHE A 82 7.70 -5.12 -16.65
N GLY A 83 7.77 -5.12 -15.31
CA GLY A 83 8.86 -4.54 -14.53
C GLY A 83 8.94 -3.01 -14.56
N VAL A 84 7.90 -2.34 -15.06
CA VAL A 84 7.84 -0.86 -15.12
C VAL A 84 7.43 -0.30 -13.75
N TYR A 85 6.51 -0.98 -13.06
CA TYR A 85 6.00 -0.52 -11.77
C TYR A 85 7.09 -0.47 -10.70
N ASP A 86 8.00 -1.44 -10.66
CA ASP A 86 9.10 -1.45 -9.69
C ASP A 86 10.08 -0.27 -9.88
N ARG A 87 10.34 0.14 -11.13
CA ARG A 87 11.15 1.33 -11.42
C ARG A 87 10.46 2.61 -10.97
N LEU A 88 9.14 2.71 -11.20
CA LEU A 88 8.33 3.80 -10.68
C LEU A 88 8.34 3.79 -9.14
N GLY A 89 8.30 2.61 -8.53
CA GLY A 89 8.40 2.40 -7.08
C GLY A 89 9.70 2.92 -6.47
N GLN A 90 10.84 2.59 -7.08
CA GLN A 90 12.15 3.09 -6.64
C GLN A 90 12.26 4.61 -6.76
N PHE A 91 11.62 5.20 -7.77
CA PHE A 91 11.60 6.65 -7.94
C PHE A 91 10.64 7.33 -6.96
N ALA A 92 9.39 6.89 -6.88
CA ALA A 92 8.31 7.56 -6.15
C ALA A 92 8.23 7.19 -4.66
N GLY A 93 8.82 6.06 -4.28
CA GLY A 93 8.79 5.53 -2.91
C GLY A 93 7.37 5.36 -2.39
N ALA A 94 7.06 6.05 -1.29
CA ALA A 94 5.75 5.98 -0.65
C ALA A 94 4.59 6.40 -1.58
N GLY A 95 4.83 7.26 -2.58
CA GLY A 95 3.79 7.75 -3.48
C GLY A 95 3.14 6.66 -4.34
N THR A 96 3.87 5.61 -4.68
CA THR A 96 3.37 4.43 -5.42
C THR A 96 3.03 3.26 -4.52
N ALA A 97 3.54 3.24 -3.28
CA ALA A 97 3.35 2.15 -2.33
C ALA A 97 2.04 2.27 -1.53
N VAL A 98 1.61 3.51 -1.21
CA VAL A 98 0.41 3.79 -0.41
C VAL A 98 -0.91 3.58 -1.18
N PRO A 99 -1.05 3.99 -2.46
CA PRO A 99 -2.28 3.74 -3.22
C PRO A 99 -2.55 2.24 -3.43
N VAL A 100 -3.80 1.90 -3.81
CA VAL A 100 -4.22 0.49 -4.04
C VAL A 100 -3.36 -0.20 -5.12
N THR A 101 -2.78 0.56 -6.04
CA THR A 101 -1.80 0.06 -7.02
C THR A 101 -0.52 -0.47 -6.36
N GLY A 102 -0.07 0.11 -5.25
CA GLY A 102 1.10 -0.38 -4.51
C GLY A 102 0.87 -1.74 -3.86
N PHE A 103 -0.36 -1.96 -3.37
CA PHE A 103 -0.80 -3.27 -2.89
C PHE A 103 -0.79 -4.29 -4.04
N GLY A 104 -1.35 -3.93 -5.20
CA GLY A 104 -1.32 -4.78 -6.40
C GLY A 104 0.10 -5.18 -6.81
N ASN A 105 1.03 -4.23 -6.88
CA ASN A 105 2.44 -4.50 -7.17
C ASN A 105 3.06 -5.48 -6.17
N SER A 106 2.85 -5.27 -4.87
CA SER A 106 3.42 -6.13 -3.82
C SER A 106 2.93 -7.57 -3.93
N VAL A 107 1.65 -7.77 -4.25
CA VAL A 107 1.05 -9.10 -4.44
C VAL A 107 1.63 -9.78 -5.68
N ILE A 108 1.68 -9.09 -6.82
CA ILE A 108 2.18 -9.67 -8.08
C ILE A 108 3.68 -9.90 -8.03
N ALA A 109 4.46 -9.00 -7.46
CA ALA A 109 5.89 -9.20 -7.27
C ALA A 109 6.17 -10.46 -6.44
N ALA A 110 5.41 -10.70 -5.36
CA ALA A 110 5.53 -11.93 -4.58
C ALA A 110 5.16 -13.19 -5.37
N CYS A 111 4.16 -13.10 -6.26
CA CYS A 111 3.77 -14.19 -7.16
C CYS A 111 4.85 -14.49 -8.20
N ILE A 112 5.50 -13.46 -8.75
CA ILE A 112 6.59 -13.61 -9.74
C ILE A 112 7.81 -14.25 -9.09
N GLU A 113 8.20 -13.77 -7.90
CA GLU A 113 9.36 -14.25 -7.15
C GLU A 113 9.22 -15.73 -6.77
N HIS A 114 8.06 -16.12 -6.22
CA HIS A 114 7.82 -17.48 -5.73
C HIS A 114 7.20 -18.40 -6.78
N ARG A 115 7.25 -18.01 -8.06
CA ARG A 115 6.72 -18.82 -9.16
C ARG A 115 7.42 -20.18 -9.29
N THR A 116 8.71 -20.22 -8.95
CA THR A 116 9.55 -21.44 -8.99
C THR A 116 9.11 -22.49 -7.97
N GLU A 117 8.39 -22.08 -6.92
CA GLU A 117 7.81 -22.97 -5.90
C GLU A 117 6.45 -23.59 -6.33
N GLY A 118 6.03 -23.35 -7.57
CA GLY A 118 4.79 -23.87 -8.15
C GLY A 118 3.57 -22.97 -7.94
N PHE A 119 2.47 -23.27 -8.64
CA PHE A 119 1.29 -22.42 -8.67
C PHE A 119 0.48 -22.41 -7.37
N VAL A 120 0.45 -23.53 -6.65
CA VAL A 120 -0.38 -23.66 -5.44
C VAL A 120 0.38 -23.18 -4.21
N LEU A 121 1.53 -23.81 -3.93
CA LEU A 121 2.32 -23.51 -2.73
C LEU A 121 3.09 -22.19 -2.85
N GLY A 122 3.70 -21.92 -4.01
CA GLY A 122 4.43 -20.69 -4.29
C GLY A 122 3.52 -19.50 -4.56
N VAL A 123 2.86 -19.50 -5.72
CA VAL A 123 2.04 -18.36 -6.18
C VAL A 123 0.82 -18.14 -5.29
N GLY A 124 -0.03 -19.17 -5.15
CA GLY A 124 -1.26 -19.09 -4.35
C GLY A 124 -1.01 -18.80 -2.88
N GLY A 125 -0.07 -19.51 -2.26
CA GLY A 125 0.29 -19.34 -0.85
C GLY A 125 0.77 -17.92 -0.52
N ASN A 126 1.69 -17.37 -1.32
CA ASN A 126 2.23 -16.03 -1.07
C ASN A 126 1.22 -14.91 -1.38
N MET A 127 0.42 -15.08 -2.44
CA MET A 127 -0.70 -14.16 -2.73
C MET A 127 -1.67 -14.08 -1.55
N PHE A 128 -2.07 -15.23 -1.00
CA PHE A 128 -3.00 -15.30 0.12
C PHE A 128 -2.38 -14.81 1.44
N LYS A 129 -1.07 -15.01 1.66
CA LYS A 129 -0.38 -14.48 2.84
C LYS A 129 -0.44 -12.96 2.91
N LEU A 130 -0.20 -12.29 1.78
CA LEU A 130 -0.30 -10.83 1.67
C LEU A 130 -1.76 -10.36 1.73
N ALA A 131 -2.62 -10.86 0.83
CA ALA A 131 -4.01 -10.43 0.73
C ALA A 131 -4.85 -10.83 1.94
N GLY A 132 -4.64 -12.02 2.49
CA GLY A 132 -5.36 -12.55 3.63
C GLY A 132 -5.17 -11.71 4.89
N SER A 133 -3.97 -11.19 5.13
CA SER A 133 -3.72 -10.28 6.25
C SER A 133 -4.55 -8.99 6.13
N VAL A 134 -4.59 -8.38 4.93
CA VAL A 134 -5.35 -7.16 4.65
C VAL A 134 -6.86 -7.41 4.80
N ILE A 135 -7.36 -8.53 4.27
CA ILE A 135 -8.77 -8.92 4.39
C ILE A 135 -9.13 -9.13 5.86
N LEU A 136 -8.31 -9.86 6.62
CA LEU A 136 -8.55 -10.14 8.03
C LEU A 136 -8.69 -8.84 8.84
N PHE A 137 -7.69 -7.96 8.76
CA PHE A 137 -7.73 -6.70 9.51
C PHE A 137 -8.82 -5.76 8.99
N GLY A 138 -9.04 -5.68 7.68
CA GLY A 138 -10.06 -4.83 7.08
C GLY A 138 -11.48 -5.23 7.52
N VAL A 139 -11.82 -6.51 7.42
CA VAL A 139 -13.14 -7.03 7.80
C VAL A 139 -13.32 -6.96 9.32
N PHE A 140 -12.31 -7.31 10.11
CA PHE A 140 -12.40 -7.23 11.56
C PHE A 140 -12.59 -5.80 12.07
N SER A 141 -11.81 -4.83 11.55
CA SER A 141 -11.98 -3.42 11.89
C SER A 141 -13.35 -2.90 11.46
N ALA A 142 -13.83 -3.26 10.27
CA ALA A 142 -15.18 -2.90 9.81
C ALA A 142 -16.27 -3.46 10.73
N PHE A 143 -16.12 -4.71 11.19
CA PHE A 143 -17.03 -5.34 12.15
C PHE A 143 -17.06 -4.59 13.49
N VAL A 144 -15.91 -4.25 14.05
CA VAL A 144 -15.82 -3.48 15.31
C VAL A 144 -16.51 -2.11 15.18
N ILE A 145 -16.23 -1.38 14.10
CA ILE A 145 -16.86 -0.08 13.85
C ILE A 145 -18.38 -0.23 13.67
N ALA A 146 -18.83 -1.23 12.91
CA ALA A 146 -20.25 -1.51 12.71
C ALA A 146 -20.96 -1.87 14.03
N LEU A 147 -20.31 -2.66 14.88
CA LEU A 147 -20.81 -3.03 16.21
C LEU A 147 -20.93 -1.80 17.12
N ILE A 148 -19.90 -0.95 17.20
CA ILE A 148 -19.94 0.30 17.96
C ILE A 148 -21.09 1.20 17.45
N LYS A 149 -21.18 1.39 16.13
CA LYS A 149 -22.24 2.20 15.52
C LYS A 149 -23.62 1.67 15.89
N THR A 150 -23.81 0.35 15.85
CA THR A 150 -25.10 -0.29 16.13
C THR A 150 -25.51 -0.08 17.58
N ILE A 151 -24.61 -0.31 18.54
CA ILE A 151 -24.87 -0.12 19.98
C ILE A 151 -25.17 1.35 20.29
N LEU A 152 -24.42 2.29 19.71
CA LEU A 152 -24.67 3.73 19.89
C LEU A 152 -26.04 4.15 19.33
N PHE A 153 -26.44 3.61 18.18
CA PHE A 153 -27.76 3.87 17.61
C PHE A 153 -28.88 3.34 18.52
N GLN A 154 -28.67 2.18 19.13
CA GLN A 154 -29.64 1.53 20.01
C GLN A 154 -29.78 2.19 21.40
N TRP A 155 -28.71 2.81 21.93
CA TRP A 155 -28.72 3.52 23.21
C TRP A 155 -28.99 5.03 23.10
N GLY A 156 -28.68 5.67 21.96
CA GLY A 156 -28.74 7.12 21.78
C GLY A 156 -30.03 7.67 21.17
N GLY A 157 -30.92 6.83 20.64
CA GLY A 157 -32.24 7.26 20.15
C GLY A 157 -32.20 8.33 19.04
N LEU A 158 -31.33 8.16 18.04
CA LEU A 158 -31.36 8.92 16.78
C LEU A 158 -31.74 7.99 15.65
#